data_AF-A0A662MJB7-F1
#
_entry.id   AF-A0A662MJB7-F1
#
_cell.length_a   1.000
_cell.length_b   1.000
_cell.length_c   1.000
_cell.angle_alpha   90.00
_cell.angle_beta   90.00
_cell.angle_gamma   90.00
#
_symmetry.space_group_name_H-M   'P 1'
#
loop_
_entity.id
_entity.type
_entity.pdbx_description
1 polymer ?
#
loop_
_entity_poly.entity_id
_entity_poly.type
_entity_poly.pdbx_seq_one_letter_code
_entity_poly.pdbx_strand_id
1 'polypeptide(L)'
;MSLFKTLYTNACTHSCYYCPNGAMSRGCGKYSFTPEELAKIVLKLYKENYIEGLFLSSGVGRDEERTMEEMIEAVELLRGKYGFEGYVHLKILPGVGRDHIRRAMELADRVSINIETVSSSTMGEISPSKDYLTDILRRQSFIREEMRRTPLPAGHTTQMIVGGAEERDLDIFRRAVYEYRKMGVRRVYYSAFTSIEGTPFEGRESVPLQREKRHYQLDWLHRVYGFSEKELFCVFDDEGYLPAEDPKKRLAE
;
A
#
# COMPACT_ATOMS: atom_id res chain seq x y z
N MET A 1 -17.04 10.01 -0.08
CA MET A 1 -15.65 10.39 -0.36
C MET A 1 -15.17 9.85 -1.70
N SER A 2 -15.45 10.59 -2.76
CA SER A 2 -14.81 10.46 -4.07
C SER A 2 -13.36 10.96 -3.97
N LEU A 3 -12.39 10.18 -4.45
CA LEU A 3 -10.98 10.55 -4.45
C LEU A 3 -10.43 10.56 -5.86
N PHE A 4 -9.67 11.60 -6.22
CA PHE A 4 -8.80 11.52 -7.39
C PHE A 4 -7.62 10.62 -7.05
N LYS A 5 -7.64 9.40 -7.56
CA LYS A 5 -6.54 8.42 -7.39
C LYS A 5 -5.63 8.51 -8.60
N THR A 6 -4.38 8.89 -8.38
CA THR A 6 -3.42 9.04 -9.50
C THR A 6 -2.00 8.66 -9.10
N LEU A 7 -1.18 8.42 -10.12
CA LEU A 7 0.27 8.34 -9.99
C LEU A 7 0.88 9.70 -10.33
N TYR A 8 1.84 10.16 -9.53
CA TYR A 8 2.65 11.33 -9.89
C TYR A 8 3.49 11.04 -11.15
N THR A 9 4.16 9.89 -11.18
CA THR A 9 4.76 9.32 -12.39
C THR A 9 4.49 7.82 -12.51
N ASN A 10 4.39 7.31 -13.74
CA ASN A 10 4.39 5.87 -14.02
C ASN A 10 5.80 5.33 -14.41
N ALA A 11 6.82 6.19 -14.42
CA ALA A 11 8.21 5.76 -14.49
C ALA A 11 8.63 5.12 -13.16
N CYS A 12 9.30 3.97 -13.22
CA CYS A 12 9.74 3.24 -12.04
C CYS A 12 11.08 2.55 -12.31
N THR A 13 12.07 2.78 -11.46
CA THR A 13 13.37 2.11 -11.47
C THR A 13 13.33 0.73 -10.80
N HIS A 14 12.35 0.47 -9.93
CA HIS A 14 12.19 -0.83 -9.29
C HIS A 14 11.63 -1.90 -10.22
N SER A 15 12.15 -3.12 -10.07
CA SER A 15 11.78 -4.32 -10.83
C SER A 15 10.77 -5.18 -10.07
N CYS A 16 9.60 -4.64 -9.74
CA CYS A 16 8.50 -5.42 -9.19
C CYS A 16 7.87 -6.28 -10.29
N TYR A 17 7.98 -7.61 -10.17
CA TYR A 17 7.63 -8.56 -11.22
C TYR A 17 6.13 -8.71 -11.50
N TYR A 18 5.30 -8.23 -10.57
CA TYR A 18 3.84 -8.17 -10.69
C TYR A 18 3.33 -6.82 -11.19
N CYS A 19 4.19 -5.81 -11.35
CA CYS A 19 3.76 -4.42 -11.55
C CYS A 19 3.99 -3.98 -13.00
N PRO A 20 2.97 -3.46 -13.71
CA PRO A 20 3.13 -2.99 -15.09
C PRO A 20 4.06 -1.77 -15.22
N ASN A 21 4.26 -1.02 -14.14
CA ASN A 21 5.17 0.13 -14.14
C ASN A 21 6.64 -0.25 -13.87
N GLY A 22 6.91 -1.49 -13.43
CA GLY A 22 8.24 -1.93 -13.04
C GLY A 22 9.26 -1.84 -14.17
N ALA A 23 10.54 -1.67 -13.83
CA ALA A 23 11.62 -1.47 -14.81
C ALA A 23 11.78 -2.63 -15.80
N MET A 24 11.42 -3.85 -15.40
CA MET A 24 11.46 -5.04 -16.24
C MET A 24 10.15 -5.32 -16.99
N SER A 25 9.13 -4.49 -16.80
CA SER A 25 7.85 -4.66 -17.47
C SER A 25 7.88 -3.99 -18.86
N ARG A 26 7.21 -4.60 -19.84
CA ARG A 26 6.97 -4.00 -21.16
C ARG A 26 6.16 -2.71 -20.95
N GLY A 27 6.86 -1.59 -21.04
CA GLY A 27 6.31 -0.30 -20.69
C GLY A 27 5.27 0.20 -21.70
N CYS A 28 4.26 0.90 -21.20
CA CYS A 28 3.57 1.93 -21.96
C CYS A 28 4.41 3.23 -21.96
N GLY A 29 3.93 4.28 -22.63
CA GLY A 29 4.52 5.62 -22.54
C GLY A 29 4.75 6.05 -21.08
N LYS A 30 5.85 6.76 -20.84
CA LYS A 30 6.18 7.31 -19.52
C LYS A 30 5.60 8.72 -19.39
N TYR A 31 4.83 8.94 -18.34
CA TYR A 31 4.14 10.18 -18.05
C TYR A 31 4.41 10.57 -16.61
N SER A 32 4.66 11.86 -16.40
CA SER A 32 4.84 12.46 -15.08
C SER A 32 4.16 13.80 -15.07
N PHE A 33 3.54 14.16 -13.96
CA PHE A 33 3.13 15.54 -13.70
C PHE A 33 4.34 16.36 -13.26
N THR A 34 4.23 17.69 -13.37
CA THR A 34 4.94 18.61 -12.47
C THR A 34 4.10 18.84 -11.20
N PRO A 35 4.70 19.27 -10.08
CA PRO A 35 3.95 19.52 -8.83
C PRO A 35 2.79 20.51 -9.01
N GLU A 36 3.03 21.61 -9.75
CA GLU A 36 2.04 22.65 -10.03
C GLU A 36 0.91 22.16 -10.95
N GLU A 37 1.20 21.32 -11.96
CA GLU A 37 0.18 20.74 -12.84
C GLU A 37 -0.77 19.84 -12.06
N LEU A 38 -0.23 18.93 -11.23
CA LEU A 38 -1.03 18.05 -10.41
C LEU A 38 -1.90 18.84 -9.43
N ALA A 39 -1.33 19.84 -8.74
CA ALA A 39 -2.06 20.68 -7.81
C ALA A 39 -3.22 21.42 -8.49
N LYS A 40 -3.02 21.95 -9.71
CA LYS A 40 -4.07 22.63 -10.48
C LYS A 40 -5.20 21.68 -10.90
N ILE A 41 -4.86 20.46 -11.34
CA ILE A 41 -5.87 19.45 -11.72
C ILE A 41 -6.72 19.08 -10.50
N VAL A 42 -6.08 18.79 -9.37
CA VAL A 42 -6.79 18.44 -8.13
C VAL A 42 -7.69 19.59 -7.68
N LEU A 43 -7.18 20.83 -7.69
CA LEU A 43 -7.97 22.00 -7.31
C LEU A 43 -9.18 22.21 -8.22
N LYS A 44 -9.02 22.01 -9.54
CA LYS A 44 -10.11 22.12 -10.50
C LYS A 44 -11.20 21.08 -10.21
N LEU A 45 -10.83 19.81 -10.09
CA LEU A 45 -11.76 18.72 -9.80
C LEU A 45 -12.48 18.92 -8.46
N TYR A 46 -11.78 19.46 -7.46
CA TYR A 46 -12.36 19.76 -6.16
C TYR A 46 -13.38 20.90 -6.23
N LYS A 47 -13.03 22.02 -6.88
CA LYS A 47 -13.93 23.18 -7.04
C LYS A 47 -15.17 22.86 -7.87
N GLU A 48 -15.05 21.92 -8.80
CA GLU A 48 -16.16 21.43 -9.63
C GLU A 48 -16.94 20.28 -8.94
N ASN A 49 -16.62 19.94 -7.68
CA ASN A 49 -17.28 18.91 -6.87
C ASN A 49 -17.20 17.47 -7.44
N TYR A 50 -16.21 17.17 -8.29
CA TYR A 50 -15.97 15.80 -8.76
C TYR A 50 -15.29 14.92 -7.70
N ILE A 51 -14.51 15.54 -6.82
CA ILE A 51 -13.73 14.85 -5.78
C ILE A 51 -13.83 15.57 -4.44
N GLU A 52 -13.65 14.81 -3.37
CA GLU A 52 -13.55 15.27 -1.99
C GLU A 52 -12.10 15.17 -1.48
N GLY A 53 -11.20 14.60 -2.27
CA GLY A 53 -9.81 14.38 -1.86
C GLY A 53 -8.89 13.82 -2.94
N LEU A 54 -7.61 13.72 -2.59
CA LEU A 54 -6.52 13.18 -3.40
C LEU A 54 -5.98 11.89 -2.76
N PHE A 55 -5.81 10.85 -3.57
CA PHE A 55 -4.91 9.73 -3.27
C PHE A 55 -3.74 9.82 -4.23
N LEU A 56 -2.56 10.17 -3.71
CA LEU A 56 -1.35 10.33 -4.50
C LEU A 56 -0.38 9.19 -4.23
N SER A 57 -0.10 8.41 -5.26
CA SER A 57 0.96 7.41 -5.29
C SER A 57 1.95 7.76 -6.40
N SER A 58 3.01 6.99 -6.56
CA SER A 58 3.92 7.14 -7.70
C SER A 58 4.69 5.84 -7.97
N GLY A 59 5.20 5.70 -9.20
CA GLY A 59 6.44 4.96 -9.43
C GLY A 59 7.66 5.76 -8.95
N VAL A 60 8.85 5.19 -9.07
CA VAL A 60 10.12 5.86 -8.72
C VAL A 60 10.82 6.29 -10.00
N GLY A 61 10.72 7.56 -10.37
CA GLY A 61 11.18 8.03 -11.68
C GLY A 61 12.67 7.77 -11.93
N ARG A 62 13.53 8.50 -11.22
CA ARG A 62 14.99 8.31 -11.23
C ARG A 62 15.54 8.00 -9.85
N ASP A 63 14.95 8.61 -8.83
CA ASP A 63 15.40 8.60 -7.44
C ASP A 63 14.17 8.71 -6.53
N GLU A 64 14.16 7.92 -5.45
CA GLU A 64 13.07 7.81 -4.50
C GLU A 64 12.84 9.12 -3.74
N GLU A 65 13.91 9.76 -3.27
CA GLU A 65 13.84 11.00 -2.49
C GLU A 65 13.30 12.13 -3.36
N ARG A 66 13.87 12.32 -4.56
CA ARG A 66 13.42 13.35 -5.49
C ARG A 66 11.95 13.17 -5.88
N THR A 67 11.52 11.95 -6.16
CA THR A 67 10.12 11.70 -6.52
C THR A 67 9.21 12.01 -5.32
N MET A 68 9.63 11.66 -4.11
CA MET A 68 8.90 11.98 -2.89
C MET A 68 8.85 13.48 -2.60
N GLU A 69 9.94 14.22 -2.84
CA GLU A 69 10.01 15.68 -2.74
C GLU A 69 9.00 16.35 -3.67
N GLU A 70 8.97 15.94 -4.94
CA GLU A 70 8.04 16.50 -5.93
C GLU A 70 6.57 16.18 -5.57
N MET A 71 6.29 14.97 -5.05
CA MET A 71 4.98 14.62 -4.51
C MET A 71 4.58 15.48 -3.31
N ILE A 72 5.52 15.74 -2.39
CA ILE A 72 5.32 16.60 -1.22
C ILE A 72 5.03 18.04 -1.69
N GLU A 73 5.83 18.56 -2.62
CA GLU A 73 5.68 19.91 -3.18
C GLU A 73 4.27 20.10 -3.78
N ALA A 74 3.74 19.10 -4.50
CA ALA A 74 2.38 19.15 -5.03
C ALA A 74 1.33 19.33 -3.93
N VAL A 75 1.49 18.62 -2.80
CA VAL A 75 0.58 18.71 -1.66
C VAL A 75 0.80 20.01 -0.88
N GLU A 76 2.03 20.51 -0.76
CA GLU A 76 2.32 21.81 -0.17
C GLU A 76 1.67 22.96 -0.95
N LEU A 77 1.73 22.92 -2.28
CA LEU A 77 1.03 23.88 -3.14
C LEU A 77 -0.47 23.82 -2.91
N LEU A 78 -1.04 22.61 -2.82
CA LEU A 78 -2.45 22.42 -2.49
C LEU A 78 -2.82 23.04 -1.14
N ARG A 79 -2.12 22.70 -0.06
CA ARG A 79 -2.42 23.19 1.29
C ARG A 79 -2.16 24.69 1.45
N GLY A 80 -1.00 25.17 1.01
CA GLY A 80 -0.55 26.53 1.21
C GLY A 80 -1.08 27.52 0.17
N LYS A 81 -0.67 27.36 -1.09
CA LYS A 81 -0.97 28.33 -2.16
C LYS A 81 -2.44 28.31 -2.56
N TYR A 82 -3.06 27.14 -2.62
CA TYR A 82 -4.43 26.96 -3.13
C TYR A 82 -5.50 26.82 -2.05
N GLY A 83 -5.12 26.67 -0.77
CA GLY A 83 -6.08 26.51 0.34
C GLY A 83 -6.97 25.29 0.19
N PHE A 84 -6.44 24.18 -0.36
CA PHE A 84 -7.18 22.93 -0.51
C PHE A 84 -7.34 22.26 0.86
N GLU A 85 -8.59 22.14 1.31
CA GLU A 85 -8.96 21.53 2.60
C GLU A 85 -9.47 20.09 2.46
N GLY A 86 -9.54 19.57 1.23
CA GLY A 86 -9.99 18.19 0.99
C GLY A 86 -9.05 17.14 1.55
N TYR A 87 -9.51 15.89 1.58
CA TYR A 87 -8.76 14.76 2.13
C TYR A 87 -7.50 14.45 1.31
N VAL A 88 -6.37 14.16 1.95
CA VAL A 88 -5.12 13.74 1.29
C VAL A 88 -4.64 12.40 1.85
N HIS A 89 -4.56 11.40 0.98
CA HIS A 89 -3.81 10.16 1.21
C HIS A 89 -2.54 10.19 0.38
N LEU A 90 -1.39 10.31 1.05
CA LEU A 90 -0.09 10.33 0.42
C LEU A 90 0.65 8.99 0.60
N LYS A 91 1.03 8.33 -0.49
CA LYS A 91 1.83 7.10 -0.42
C LYS A 91 3.29 7.46 -0.14
N ILE A 92 3.87 6.87 0.90
CA ILE A 92 5.31 6.96 1.18
C ILE A 92 6.02 5.97 0.25
N LEU A 93 7.01 6.47 -0.50
CA LEU A 93 7.82 5.62 -1.36
C LEU A 93 8.79 4.77 -0.51
N PRO A 94 9.08 3.52 -0.91
CA PRO A 94 10.22 2.79 -0.35
C PRO A 94 11.51 3.61 -0.54
N GLY A 95 12.54 3.39 0.24
CA GLY A 95 13.81 4.10 0.04
C GLY A 95 13.98 5.41 0.83
N VAL A 96 12.88 6.15 1.05
CA VAL A 96 12.94 7.56 1.46
C VAL A 96 13.39 7.80 2.91
N GLY A 97 13.92 8.99 3.14
CA GLY A 97 14.40 9.49 4.41
C GLY A 97 13.29 9.80 5.41
N ARG A 98 13.67 9.89 6.69
CA ARG A 98 12.74 10.22 7.78
C ARG A 98 12.14 11.62 7.63
N ASP A 99 12.90 12.56 7.07
CA ASP A 99 12.46 13.95 6.94
C ASP A 99 11.34 14.10 5.92
N HIS A 100 11.40 13.38 4.80
CA HIS A 100 10.31 13.30 3.82
C HIS A 100 9.07 12.67 4.42
N ILE A 101 9.20 11.60 5.22
CA ILE A 101 8.07 10.97 5.91
C ILE A 101 7.38 11.97 6.85
N ARG A 102 8.16 12.66 7.69
CA ARG A 102 7.64 13.67 8.60
C ARG A 102 6.92 14.77 7.83
N ARG A 103 7.53 15.30 6.78
CA ARG A 103 6.92 16.37 5.98
C ARG A 103 5.64 15.91 5.28
N ALA A 104 5.62 14.70 4.73
CA ALA A 104 4.41 14.09 4.17
C ALA A 104 3.29 13.96 5.22
N MET A 105 3.63 13.60 6.47
CA MET A 105 2.66 13.45 7.55
C MET A 105 2.10 14.78 8.05
N GLU A 106 2.85 15.88 7.98
CA GLU A 106 2.36 17.23 8.31
C GLU A 106 1.28 17.72 7.32
N LEU A 107 1.25 17.16 6.12
CA LEU A 107 0.40 17.63 5.01
C LEU A 107 -0.81 16.71 4.73
N ALA A 108 -0.69 15.43 5.08
CA ALA A 108 -1.64 14.39 4.72
C ALA A 108 -2.58 14.02 5.88
N ASP A 109 -3.78 13.57 5.52
CA ASP A 109 -4.72 12.97 6.48
C ASP A 109 -4.37 11.50 6.76
N ARG A 110 -3.87 10.80 5.73
CA ARG A 110 -3.45 9.41 5.76
C ARG A 110 -2.14 9.25 5.02
N VAL A 111 -1.27 8.37 5.52
CA VAL A 111 -0.12 7.87 4.75
C VAL A 111 -0.21 6.36 4.57
N SER A 112 0.46 5.85 3.54
CA SER A 112 0.63 4.40 3.38
C SER A 112 1.94 4.04 2.73
N ILE A 113 2.50 2.90 3.12
CA ILE A 113 3.53 2.20 2.36
C ILE A 113 3.11 0.74 2.23
N ASN A 114 3.21 0.18 1.04
CA ASN A 114 2.85 -1.22 0.82
C ASN A 114 3.97 -2.11 1.37
N ILE A 115 3.59 -3.11 2.16
CA ILE A 115 4.51 -4.16 2.60
C ILE A 115 4.68 -5.26 1.55
N GLU A 116 3.70 -5.38 0.64
CA GLU A 116 3.65 -6.26 -0.54
C GLU A 116 3.60 -7.76 -0.20
N THR A 117 4.42 -8.25 0.73
CA THR A 117 4.55 -9.66 1.09
C THR A 117 4.96 -9.86 2.57
N VAL A 118 5.18 -11.11 2.97
CA VAL A 118 5.33 -11.54 4.37
C VAL A 118 6.77 -11.57 4.88
N SER A 119 7.77 -11.61 3.99
CA SER A 119 9.17 -11.78 4.39
C SER A 119 10.17 -11.18 3.39
N SER A 120 11.44 -11.09 3.79
CA SER A 120 12.52 -10.70 2.88
C SER A 120 12.75 -11.71 1.75
N SER A 121 12.54 -13.01 2.01
CA SER A 121 12.70 -14.07 0.99
C SER A 121 11.69 -13.86 -0.13
N THR A 122 10.41 -13.81 0.25
CA THR A 122 9.31 -13.59 -0.70
C THR A 122 9.40 -12.22 -1.38
N MET A 123 9.98 -11.20 -0.72
CA MET A 123 10.26 -9.93 -1.38
C MET A 123 11.29 -10.08 -2.51
N GLY A 124 12.35 -10.85 -2.30
CA GLY A 124 13.33 -11.16 -3.34
C GLY A 124 12.72 -11.86 -4.55
N GLU A 125 11.70 -12.69 -4.35
CA GLU A 125 10.98 -13.38 -5.41
C GLU A 125 10.09 -12.44 -6.25
N ILE A 126 9.42 -11.47 -5.61
CA ILE A 126 8.41 -10.63 -6.30
C ILE A 126 8.94 -9.25 -6.72
N SER A 127 10.01 -8.77 -6.09
CA SER A 127 10.57 -7.44 -6.31
C SER A 127 12.03 -7.39 -5.84
N PRO A 128 12.96 -8.03 -6.58
CA PRO A 128 14.37 -8.15 -6.18
C PRO A 128 15.13 -6.83 -6.05
N SER A 129 14.60 -5.73 -6.59
CA SER A 129 15.22 -4.41 -6.49
C SER A 129 14.88 -3.66 -5.20
N LYS A 130 14.08 -4.25 -4.30
CA LYS A 130 13.68 -3.62 -3.02
C LYS A 130 14.17 -4.47 -1.87
N ASP A 131 14.73 -3.82 -0.86
CA ASP A 131 15.10 -4.47 0.38
C ASP A 131 13.94 -4.38 1.39
N TYR A 132 13.38 -5.53 1.78
CA TYR A 132 12.21 -5.58 2.65
C TYR A 132 12.40 -4.88 4.00
N LEU A 133 13.59 -5.03 4.60
CA LEU A 133 13.86 -4.54 5.95
C LEU A 133 14.13 -3.04 5.95
N THR A 134 15.00 -2.60 5.06
CA THR A 134 15.49 -1.22 4.98
C THR A 134 14.55 -0.33 4.18
N ASP A 135 13.98 -0.80 3.06
CA ASP A 135 13.11 0.03 2.22
C ASP A 135 11.69 0.16 2.72
N ILE A 136 11.19 -0.85 3.42
CA ILE A 136 9.78 -0.91 3.81
C ILE A 136 9.62 -0.93 5.32
N LEU A 137 10.11 -1.95 6.03
CA LEU A 137 9.86 -2.06 7.47
C LEU A 137 10.47 -0.92 8.28
N ARG A 138 11.65 -0.43 7.88
CA ARG A 138 12.28 0.75 8.51
C ARG A 138 11.45 2.00 8.29
N ARG A 139 10.86 2.20 7.11
CA ARG A 139 10.00 3.34 6.76
C ARG A 139 8.71 3.27 7.59
N GLN A 140 8.11 2.10 7.72
CA GLN A 140 6.98 1.89 8.62
C GLN A 140 7.30 2.20 10.08
N SER A 141 8.49 1.80 10.53
CA SER A 141 8.96 2.13 11.89
C SER A 141 9.12 3.63 12.08
N PHE A 142 9.65 4.34 11.08
CA PHE A 142 9.74 5.80 11.08
C PHE A 142 8.34 6.46 11.15
N ILE A 143 7.37 5.99 10.36
CA ILE A 143 5.98 6.46 10.42
C ILE A 143 5.41 6.24 11.83
N ARG A 144 5.59 5.05 12.41
CA ARG A 144 5.10 4.73 13.75
C ARG A 144 5.68 5.63 14.84
N GLU A 145 6.97 5.91 14.76
CA GLU A 145 7.65 6.80 15.70
C GLU A 145 7.17 8.25 15.54
N GLU A 146 7.05 8.71 14.29
CA GLU A 146 6.61 10.07 13.96
C GLU A 146 5.14 10.32 14.32
N MET A 147 4.28 9.30 14.27
CA MET A 147 2.87 9.37 14.70
C MET A 147 2.69 9.86 16.15
N ARG A 148 3.74 9.79 16.99
CA ARG A 148 3.72 10.35 18.36
C ARG A 148 3.84 11.87 18.38
N ARG A 149 4.43 12.46 17.35
CA ARG A 149 4.67 13.90 17.20
C ARG A 149 3.66 14.53 16.23
N THR A 150 3.42 13.84 15.13
CA THR A 150 2.59 14.29 14.01
C THR A 150 1.49 13.25 13.78
N PRO A 151 0.43 13.24 14.62
CA PRO A 151 -0.64 12.26 14.51
C PRO A 151 -1.47 12.49 13.24
N LEU A 152 -1.61 11.45 12.42
CA LEU A 152 -2.45 11.48 11.23
C LEU A 152 -3.92 11.28 11.59
N PRO A 153 -4.84 12.17 11.14
CA PRO A 153 -6.27 12.04 11.37
C PRO A 153 -6.82 10.65 11.00
N ALA A 154 -6.43 10.14 9.83
CA ALA A 154 -6.88 8.86 9.30
C ALA A 154 -5.84 7.72 9.49
N GLY A 155 -4.64 8.04 9.98
CA GLY A 155 -3.60 7.07 10.37
C GLY A 155 -2.75 6.52 9.22
N HIS A 156 -2.08 5.41 9.50
CA HIS A 156 -1.20 4.72 8.55
C HIS A 156 -1.85 3.43 8.03
N THR A 157 -1.70 3.08 6.75
CA THR A 157 -2.15 1.80 6.19
C THR A 157 -1.08 1.12 5.35
N THR A 158 -1.21 -0.19 5.17
CA THR A 158 -0.36 -0.97 4.27
C THR A 158 -1.21 -1.85 3.35
N GLN A 159 -0.56 -2.52 2.40
CA GLN A 159 -1.17 -3.50 1.50
C GLN A 159 -0.24 -4.69 1.26
N MET A 160 -0.83 -5.88 1.17
CA MET A 160 -0.19 -7.13 0.75
C MET A 160 -0.84 -7.68 -0.52
N ILE A 161 -0.02 -8.32 -1.34
CA ILE A 161 -0.46 -9.14 -2.47
C ILE A 161 -0.68 -10.55 -1.94
N VAL A 162 -1.84 -11.13 -2.25
CA VAL A 162 -2.20 -12.49 -1.85
C VAL A 162 -1.87 -13.43 -3.00
N GLY A 163 -1.00 -14.40 -2.73
CA GLY A 163 -0.43 -15.34 -3.69
C GLY A 163 0.50 -14.67 -4.70
N GLY A 164 1.23 -13.63 -4.27
CA GLY A 164 2.26 -13.00 -5.09
C GLY A 164 3.57 -13.81 -5.11
N ALA A 165 3.84 -14.54 -4.03
CA ALA A 165 4.88 -15.54 -3.90
C ALA A 165 4.27 -16.86 -3.36
N GLU A 166 5.13 -17.81 -3.00
CA GLU A 166 4.73 -19.09 -2.39
C GLU A 166 4.40 -18.94 -0.88
N GLU A 167 3.54 -17.98 -0.52
CA GLU A 167 3.10 -17.78 0.86
C GLU A 167 1.77 -18.47 1.20
N ARG A 168 1.70 -19.02 2.42
CA ARG A 168 0.47 -19.56 3.00
C ARG A 168 -0.41 -18.45 3.55
N ASP A 169 -1.71 -18.70 3.63
CA ASP A 169 -2.65 -17.72 4.17
C ASP A 169 -2.42 -17.44 5.66
N LEU A 170 -1.96 -18.43 6.41
CA LEU A 170 -1.54 -18.26 7.80
C LEU A 170 -0.36 -17.27 7.94
N ASP A 171 0.58 -17.28 7.01
CA ASP A 171 1.74 -16.38 7.04
C ASP A 171 1.31 -14.94 6.72
N ILE A 172 0.40 -14.76 5.75
CA ILE A 172 -0.24 -13.47 5.46
C ILE A 172 -0.99 -12.95 6.69
N PHE A 173 -1.77 -13.82 7.35
CA PHE A 173 -2.52 -13.43 8.55
C PHE A 173 -1.60 -13.01 9.69
N ARG A 174 -0.57 -13.81 10.01
CA ARG A 174 0.45 -13.46 11.02
C ARG A 174 1.15 -12.15 10.69
N ARG A 175 1.46 -11.94 9.41
CA ARG A 175 2.05 -10.69 8.94
C ARG A 175 1.12 -9.50 9.18
N ALA A 176 -0.17 -9.63 8.88
CA ALA A 176 -1.17 -8.59 9.15
C ALA A 176 -1.26 -8.27 10.65
N VAL A 177 -1.29 -9.30 11.51
CA VAL A 177 -1.31 -9.11 12.97
C VAL A 177 -0.06 -8.37 13.46
N TYR A 178 1.12 -8.69 12.92
CA TYR A 178 2.32 -7.90 13.21
C TYR A 178 2.15 -6.45 12.78
N GLU A 179 1.65 -6.17 11.57
CA GLU A 179 1.44 -4.80 11.09
C GLU A 179 0.56 -4.00 12.05
N TYR A 180 -0.52 -4.59 12.55
CA TYR A 180 -1.38 -3.95 13.55
C TYR A 180 -0.66 -3.69 14.87
N ARG A 181 -0.01 -4.70 15.44
CA ARG A 181 0.57 -4.61 16.80
C ARG A 181 1.89 -3.85 16.85
N LYS A 182 2.74 -4.05 15.85
CA LYS A 182 4.12 -3.57 15.81
C LYS A 182 4.30 -2.38 14.88
N MET A 183 3.54 -2.25 13.80
CA MET A 183 3.62 -1.05 12.95
C MET A 183 2.51 -0.04 13.25
N GLY A 184 1.46 -0.45 13.96
CA GLY A 184 0.36 0.45 14.34
C GLY A 184 -0.47 0.91 13.15
N VAL A 185 -0.50 0.11 12.07
CA VAL A 185 -1.37 0.42 10.92
C VAL A 185 -2.83 0.39 11.38
N ARG A 186 -3.67 1.23 10.80
CA ARG A 186 -5.13 1.19 11.01
C ARG A 186 -5.80 0.11 10.18
N ARG A 187 -5.20 -0.24 9.03
CA ARG A 187 -5.74 -1.22 8.09
C ARG A 187 -4.65 -1.81 7.22
N VAL A 188 -4.75 -3.11 7.01
CA VAL A 188 -4.07 -3.85 5.95
C VAL A 188 -5.07 -4.05 4.80
N TYR A 189 -4.66 -3.72 3.58
CA TYR A 189 -5.39 -4.05 2.37
C TYR A 189 -4.81 -5.32 1.74
N TYR A 190 -5.67 -6.06 1.06
CA TYR A 190 -5.32 -7.27 0.34
C TYR A 190 -5.71 -7.10 -1.12
N SER A 191 -4.84 -7.57 -2.01
CA SER A 191 -5.10 -7.66 -3.44
C SER A 191 -4.66 -9.04 -3.94
N ALA A 192 -5.56 -9.80 -4.54
CA ALA A 192 -5.19 -11.04 -5.21
C ALA A 192 -4.14 -10.76 -6.29
N PHE A 193 -3.11 -11.59 -6.35
CA PHE A 193 -2.18 -11.57 -7.48
C PHE A 193 -2.95 -11.78 -8.79
N THR A 194 -2.66 -10.94 -9.77
CA THR A 194 -3.18 -11.06 -11.14
C THR A 194 -1.99 -11.04 -12.09
N SER A 195 -1.94 -11.99 -13.00
CA SER A 195 -0.96 -11.98 -14.09
C SER A 195 -1.29 -10.85 -15.05
N ILE A 196 -0.32 -9.96 -15.26
CA ILE A 196 -0.46 -8.80 -16.14
C ILE A 196 0.47 -9.00 -17.33
N GLU A 197 -0.08 -8.85 -18.53
CA GLU A 197 0.69 -8.87 -19.77
C GLU A 197 1.82 -7.84 -19.71
N GLY A 198 3.00 -8.25 -20.14
CA GLY A 198 4.18 -7.40 -20.15
C GLY A 198 4.99 -7.44 -18.87
N THR A 199 4.51 -8.08 -17.81
CA THR A 199 5.29 -8.20 -16.56
C THR A 199 6.12 -9.50 -16.55
N PRO A 200 7.20 -9.59 -15.77
CA PRO A 200 7.92 -10.85 -15.60
C PRO A 200 7.07 -12.01 -15.04
N PHE A 201 5.94 -11.72 -14.39
CA PHE A 201 4.97 -12.71 -13.92
C PHE A 201 3.83 -12.97 -14.92
N GLU A 202 3.94 -12.48 -16.16
CA GLU A 202 3.03 -12.84 -17.23
C GLU A 202 2.94 -14.37 -17.40
N GLY A 203 1.71 -14.87 -17.51
CA GLY A 203 1.42 -16.30 -17.69
C GLY A 203 1.35 -17.09 -16.38
N ARG A 204 1.70 -16.50 -15.23
CA ARG A 204 1.42 -17.13 -13.92
C ARG A 204 -0.08 -17.22 -13.68
N GLU A 205 -0.50 -18.24 -12.93
CA GLU A 205 -1.89 -18.38 -12.55
C GLU A 205 -2.33 -17.21 -11.66
N SER A 206 -3.42 -16.55 -12.04
CA SER A 206 -3.99 -15.47 -11.23
C SER A 206 -4.73 -16.06 -10.04
N VAL A 207 -4.61 -15.38 -8.90
CA VAL A 207 -5.26 -15.82 -7.66
C VAL A 207 -6.75 -15.49 -7.74
N PRO A 208 -7.66 -16.42 -7.41
CA PRO A 208 -9.08 -16.13 -7.35
C PRO A 208 -9.38 -15.02 -6.34
N LEU A 209 -10.23 -14.05 -6.72
CA LEU A 209 -10.72 -12.98 -5.82
C LEU A 209 -11.34 -13.52 -4.53
N GLN A 210 -11.80 -14.76 -4.58
CA GLN A 210 -12.35 -15.47 -3.43
C GLN A 210 -11.31 -15.64 -2.30
N ARG A 211 -10.02 -15.83 -2.61
CA ARG A 211 -8.92 -15.90 -1.63
C ARG A 211 -8.65 -14.54 -0.99
N GLU A 212 -8.62 -13.46 -1.79
CA GLU A 212 -8.54 -12.08 -1.28
C GLU A 212 -9.70 -11.78 -0.30
N LYS A 213 -10.93 -12.16 -0.68
CA LYS A 213 -12.11 -11.99 0.18
C LYS A 213 -11.96 -12.71 1.52
N ARG A 214 -11.39 -13.92 1.54
CA ARG A 214 -11.16 -14.66 2.80
C ARG A 214 -10.25 -13.89 3.75
N HIS A 215 -9.19 -13.26 3.23
CA HIS A 215 -8.30 -12.42 4.03
C HIS A 215 -9.00 -11.21 4.63
N TYR A 216 -9.87 -10.53 3.87
CA TYR A 216 -10.67 -9.43 4.43
C TYR A 216 -11.64 -9.88 5.52
N GLN A 217 -12.23 -11.07 5.39
CA GLN A 217 -13.14 -11.60 6.41
C GLN A 217 -12.40 -12.03 7.66
N LEU A 218 -11.27 -12.71 7.50
CA LEU A 218 -10.40 -13.08 8.61
C LEU A 218 -9.86 -11.84 9.35
N ASP A 219 -9.40 -10.82 8.61
CA ASP A 219 -8.99 -9.53 9.17
C ASP A 219 -10.11 -8.89 10.00
N TRP A 220 -11.35 -8.93 9.50
CA TRP A 220 -12.50 -8.38 10.20
C TRP A 220 -12.78 -9.11 11.52
N LEU A 221 -12.72 -10.45 11.52
CA LEU A 221 -12.88 -11.25 12.73
C LEU A 221 -11.82 -10.89 13.78
N HIS A 222 -10.57 -10.70 13.35
CA HIS A 222 -9.52 -10.28 14.27
C HIS A 222 -9.70 -8.83 14.75
N ARG A 223 -9.77 -7.87 13.84
CA ARG A 223 -9.66 -6.43 14.13
C ARG A 223 -10.96 -5.82 14.67
N VAL A 224 -12.12 -6.32 14.24
CA VAL A 224 -13.42 -5.74 14.60
C VAL A 224 -14.16 -6.59 15.62
N TYR A 225 -14.15 -7.93 15.46
CA TYR A 225 -14.82 -8.81 16.42
C TYR A 225 -13.94 -9.17 17.62
N GLY A 226 -12.62 -8.95 17.52
CA GLY A 226 -11.69 -9.12 18.64
C GLY A 226 -11.23 -10.55 18.88
N PHE A 227 -11.44 -11.47 17.93
CA PHE A 227 -10.94 -12.84 18.04
C PHE A 227 -9.41 -12.84 18.09
N SER A 228 -8.85 -13.63 19.02
CA SER A 228 -7.41 -13.82 19.13
C SER A 228 -6.86 -14.67 17.98
N GLU A 229 -5.56 -14.57 17.74
CA GLU A 229 -4.88 -15.43 16.75
C GLU A 229 -5.04 -16.93 17.06
N LYS A 230 -5.12 -17.28 18.35
CA LYS A 230 -5.28 -18.68 18.78
C LYS A 230 -6.65 -19.21 18.41
N GLU A 231 -7.70 -18.41 18.62
CA GLU A 231 -9.07 -18.78 18.26
C GLU A 231 -9.24 -18.87 16.74
N LEU A 232 -8.58 -17.98 15.99
CA LEU A 232 -8.64 -18.00 14.53
C LEU A 232 -7.79 -19.10 13.88
N PHE A 233 -6.98 -19.85 14.64
CA PHE A 233 -6.11 -20.87 14.06
C PHE A 233 -6.88 -22.05 13.45
N CYS A 234 -8.08 -22.37 13.95
CA CYS A 234 -8.89 -23.48 13.44
C CYS A 234 -9.55 -23.20 12.07
N VAL A 235 -9.53 -21.95 11.60
CA VAL A 235 -10.11 -21.59 10.30
C VAL A 235 -9.23 -21.98 9.13
N PHE A 236 -7.95 -22.30 9.39
CA PHE A 236 -7.02 -22.80 8.40
C PHE A 236 -7.15 -24.32 8.27
N ASP A 237 -6.67 -24.86 7.15
CA ASP A 237 -6.42 -26.30 7.00
C ASP A 237 -5.05 -26.69 7.59
N ASP A 238 -4.73 -27.98 7.53
CA ASP A 238 -3.48 -28.55 8.08
C ASP A 238 -2.22 -28.00 7.40
N GLU A 239 -2.35 -27.48 6.17
CA GLU A 239 -1.26 -26.87 5.41
C GLU A 239 -1.13 -25.36 5.67
N GLY A 240 -2.11 -24.74 6.34
CA GLY A 240 -2.12 -23.31 6.69
C GLY A 240 -2.77 -22.41 5.63
N TYR A 241 -3.61 -22.96 4.75
CA TYR A 241 -4.40 -22.21 3.79
C TYR A 241 -5.83 -21.97 4.28
N LEU A 242 -6.45 -20.93 3.75
CA LEU A 242 -7.86 -20.64 3.99
C LEU A 242 -8.71 -21.43 3.00
N PRO A 243 -9.66 -22.24 3.48
CA PRO A 243 -10.67 -22.86 2.63
C PRO A 243 -11.50 -21.81 1.88
N ALA A 244 -12.21 -22.24 0.83
CA ALA A 244 -13.14 -21.37 0.11
C ALA A 244 -14.29 -20.85 1.01
N GLU A 245 -14.58 -21.58 2.08
CA GLU A 245 -15.67 -21.32 3.02
C GLU A 245 -15.48 -20.04 3.86
N ASP A 246 -16.64 -19.50 4.27
CA ASP A 246 -16.86 -18.61 5.42
C ASP A 246 -15.89 -18.69 6.63
N PRO A 247 -14.82 -17.89 6.88
CA PRO A 247 -14.05 -18.05 8.13
C PRO A 247 -14.93 -17.91 9.38
N LYS A 248 -15.96 -17.07 9.32
CA LYS A 248 -16.95 -16.92 10.40
C LYS A 248 -17.87 -18.13 10.51
N LYS A 249 -18.21 -18.79 9.40
CA LYS A 249 -19.02 -20.02 9.40
C LYS A 249 -18.23 -21.17 10.01
N ARG A 250 -16.99 -21.36 9.58
CA ARG A 250 -16.09 -22.39 10.07
C ARG A 250 -15.79 -22.26 11.57
N LEU A 251 -15.79 -21.04 12.11
CA LEU A 251 -15.69 -20.82 13.57
C LEU A 251 -16.94 -21.24 14.36
N ALA A 252 -18.09 -21.34 13.69
CA ALA A 252 -19.37 -21.65 14.32
C ALA A 252 -19.72 -23.15 14.30
N GLU A 253 -18.90 -23.95 13.62
CA GLU A 253 -18.98 -25.42 13.56
C GLU A 253 -18.13 -26.05 14.67
#